data_AF-A0A956N2A1-F1
#
_entry.id   AF-A0A956N2A1-F1
#
_cell.length_a   1.000
_cell.length_b   1.000
_cell.length_c   1.000
_cell.angle_alpha   90.00
_cell.angle_beta   90.00
_cell.angle_gamma   90.00
#
_symmetry.space_group_name_H-M   'P 1'
#
loop_
_entity.id
_entity.type
_entity.pdbx_description
1 polymer ?
#
loop_
_entity_poly.entity_id
_entity_poly.type
_entity_poly.pdbx_seq_one_letter_code
_entity_poly.pdbx_strand_id
1 'polypeptide(L)'
;TAAKKDIFLMRTAGAVEVCDFSDFGYPSTYLLPENELFSLFWNIYNYLNNRCEQGGYIVLEIADGIFQKEAEMLLSNLDVKSSIDYLVFSCCDSLSAVAGIERIENKFGMKVAAISGPAANSQLGLKEIAKFSKDVPAFNNMILDVQTIAETFTCSDYKKESVHVLPEAIVEEETLNTNLSKSD
;
A
#
# COMPACT_ATOMS: atom_id res chain seq x y z
N THR A 1 -6.68 -17.63 13.93
CA THR A 1 -6.76 -18.09 12.52
C THR A 1 -7.72 -17.19 11.78
N ALA A 2 -7.21 -16.10 11.19
CA ALA A 2 -8.00 -15.10 10.48
C ALA A 2 -8.25 -15.47 9.00
N ALA A 3 -7.36 -16.26 8.39
CA ALA A 3 -7.35 -16.60 6.97
C ALA A 3 -8.73 -16.96 6.37
N LYS A 4 -9.47 -17.90 6.97
CA LYS A 4 -10.79 -18.30 6.43
C LYS A 4 -11.82 -17.18 6.50
N LYS A 5 -11.82 -16.38 7.57
CA LYS A 5 -12.79 -15.28 7.74
C LYS A 5 -12.61 -14.25 6.63
N ASP A 6 -11.36 -13.89 6.35
CA ASP A 6 -11.03 -12.85 5.38
C ASP A 6 -11.33 -13.33 3.95
N ILE A 7 -11.01 -14.59 3.64
CA ILE A 7 -11.38 -15.22 2.36
C ILE A 7 -12.91 -15.20 2.14
N PHE A 8 -13.69 -15.57 3.16
CA PHE A 8 -15.15 -15.55 3.04
C PHE A 8 -15.70 -14.13 2.93
N LEU A 9 -15.09 -13.17 3.61
CA LEU A 9 -15.49 -11.76 3.51
C LEU A 9 -15.29 -11.24 2.08
N MET A 10 -14.13 -11.48 1.48
CA MET A 10 -13.84 -11.03 0.10
C MET A 10 -14.78 -11.68 -0.92
N ARG A 11 -15.05 -12.99 -0.79
CA ARG A 11 -16.04 -13.67 -1.65
C ARG A 11 -17.45 -13.12 -1.48
N THR A 12 -17.85 -12.81 -0.24
CA THR A 12 -19.16 -12.22 0.04
C THR A 12 -19.27 -10.79 -0.52
N ALA A 13 -18.15 -10.08 -0.60
CA ALA A 13 -18.04 -8.77 -1.26
C ALA A 13 -18.05 -8.85 -2.80
N GLY A 14 -18.09 -10.06 -3.38
CA GLY A 14 -18.19 -10.28 -4.83
C GLY A 14 -16.89 -10.65 -5.53
N ALA A 15 -15.79 -10.89 -4.81
CA ALA A 15 -14.56 -11.36 -5.42
C ALA A 15 -14.74 -12.76 -6.03
N VAL A 16 -14.39 -12.89 -7.31
CA VAL A 16 -14.46 -14.16 -8.07
C VAL A 16 -13.35 -15.12 -7.64
N GLU A 17 -12.14 -14.60 -7.52
CA GLU A 17 -10.95 -15.32 -7.08
C GLU A 17 -10.38 -14.68 -5.82
N VAL A 18 -9.97 -15.50 -4.85
CA VAL A 18 -9.38 -15.07 -3.60
C VAL A 18 -8.31 -16.07 -3.20
N CYS A 19 -7.11 -15.58 -2.90
CA CYS A 19 -6.02 -16.36 -2.33
C CYS A 19 -5.22 -15.50 -1.34
N ASP A 20 -4.45 -16.14 -0.48
CA ASP A 20 -3.48 -15.49 0.39
C ASP A 20 -2.14 -16.26 0.39
N PHE A 21 -1.17 -15.78 1.17
CA PHE A 21 0.16 -16.39 1.27
C PHE A 21 0.15 -17.88 1.67
N SER A 22 -0.91 -18.35 2.36
CA SER A 22 -1.04 -19.74 2.79
C SER A 22 -1.36 -20.70 1.65
N ASP A 23 -2.01 -20.22 0.58
CA ASP A 23 -2.24 -20.99 -0.65
C ASP A 23 -0.92 -21.26 -1.41
N PHE A 24 0.13 -20.49 -1.10
CA PHE A 24 1.47 -20.61 -1.70
C PHE A 24 2.48 -21.29 -0.76
N GLY A 25 2.01 -21.91 0.33
CA GLY A 25 2.84 -22.69 1.25
C GLY A 25 3.52 -21.88 2.34
N TYR A 26 3.16 -20.59 2.50
CA TYR A 26 3.71 -19.75 3.57
C TYR A 26 2.75 -19.69 4.76
N PRO A 27 3.20 -19.92 6.00
CA PRO A 27 2.32 -19.78 7.18
C PRO A 27 2.09 -18.31 7.56
N SER A 28 2.98 -17.41 7.13
CA SER A 28 2.96 -15.97 7.35
C SER A 28 3.98 -15.31 6.42
N THR A 29 3.84 -14.00 6.20
CA THR A 29 4.87 -13.15 5.58
C THR A 29 5.92 -12.64 6.57
N TYR A 30 5.68 -12.81 7.88
CA TYR A 30 6.53 -12.29 8.94
C TYR A 30 7.98 -12.80 8.84
N LEU A 31 8.92 -11.86 8.81
CA LEU A 31 10.37 -12.08 8.70
C LEU A 31 10.83 -12.79 7.43
N LEU A 32 10.01 -12.84 6.38
CA LEU A 32 10.46 -13.39 5.11
C LEU A 32 11.67 -12.60 4.57
N PRO A 33 12.68 -13.30 4.03
CA PRO A 33 13.73 -12.68 3.24
C PRO A 33 13.14 -11.95 2.03
N GLU A 34 13.80 -10.87 1.60
CA GLU A 34 13.34 -10.01 0.50
C GLU A 34 13.05 -10.78 -0.79
N ASN A 35 13.94 -11.69 -1.18
CA ASN A 35 13.78 -12.52 -2.38
C ASN A 35 12.55 -13.44 -2.31
N GLU A 36 12.26 -14.00 -1.12
CA GLU A 36 11.07 -14.84 -0.92
C GLU A 36 9.80 -14.00 -0.90
N LEU A 37 9.82 -12.85 -0.24
CA LEU A 37 8.68 -11.93 -0.18
C LEU A 37 8.29 -11.44 -1.58
N PHE A 38 9.26 -11.06 -2.41
CA PHE A 38 9.00 -10.65 -3.80
C PHE A 38 8.55 -11.81 -4.67
N SER A 39 9.15 -13.00 -4.51
CA SER A 39 8.70 -14.20 -5.22
C SER A 39 7.25 -14.54 -4.88
N LEU A 40 6.88 -14.46 -3.60
CA LEU A 40 5.51 -14.66 -3.12
C LEU A 40 4.55 -13.61 -3.68
N PHE A 41 4.91 -12.33 -3.63
CA PHE A 41 4.13 -11.25 -4.22
C PHE A 41 3.83 -11.51 -5.71
N TRP A 42 4.86 -11.80 -6.50
CA TRP A 42 4.69 -12.06 -7.93
C TRP A 42 3.92 -13.34 -8.22
N ASN A 43 4.08 -14.38 -7.40
CA ASN A 43 3.29 -15.60 -7.54
C ASN A 43 1.80 -15.34 -7.30
N ILE A 44 1.45 -14.59 -6.24
CA ILE A 44 0.06 -14.19 -5.96
C ILE A 44 -0.49 -13.30 -7.10
N TYR A 45 0.25 -12.26 -7.47
CA TYR A 45 -0.14 -11.33 -8.52
C TYR A 45 -0.39 -12.05 -9.85
N ASN A 46 0.55 -12.88 -10.30
CA ASN A 46 0.42 -13.63 -11.54
C ASN A 46 -0.69 -14.69 -11.47
N TYR A 47 -0.90 -15.33 -10.32
CA TYR A 47 -2.01 -16.26 -10.12
C TYR A 47 -3.36 -15.59 -10.35
N LEU A 48 -3.56 -14.40 -9.78
CA LEU A 48 -4.79 -13.60 -9.92
C LEU A 48 -4.90 -13.01 -11.32
N ASN A 49 -3.83 -12.44 -11.87
CA ASN A 49 -3.81 -11.82 -13.19
C ASN A 49 -4.19 -12.80 -14.31
N ASN A 50 -3.68 -14.04 -14.24
CA ASN A 50 -4.04 -15.08 -15.21
C ASN A 50 -5.51 -15.54 -15.15
N ARG A 51 -6.24 -15.17 -14.09
CA ARG A 51 -7.66 -15.48 -13.87
C ARG A 51 -8.55 -14.25 -13.92
N CYS A 52 -7.97 -13.06 -14.07
CA CYS A 52 -8.70 -11.83 -14.15
C CYS A 52 -9.30 -11.71 -15.55
N GLU A 53 -10.62 -11.57 -15.64
CA GLU A 53 -11.29 -11.35 -16.92
C GLU A 53 -10.96 -9.95 -17.47
N GLN A 54 -11.19 -9.74 -18.77
CA GLN A 54 -11.00 -8.43 -19.37
C GLN A 54 -11.89 -7.38 -18.67
N GLY A 55 -11.27 -6.31 -18.16
CA GLY A 55 -11.97 -5.27 -17.39
C GLY A 55 -12.20 -5.63 -15.92
N GLY A 56 -11.66 -6.76 -15.45
CA GLY A 56 -11.61 -7.11 -14.04
C GLY A 56 -10.54 -6.33 -13.27
N TYR A 57 -10.60 -6.43 -11.94
CA TYR A 57 -9.67 -5.78 -11.02
C TYR A 57 -9.02 -6.80 -10.11
N ILE A 58 -7.75 -6.57 -9.77
CA ILE A 58 -7.04 -7.29 -8.71
C ILE A 58 -6.91 -6.35 -7.52
N VAL A 59 -7.44 -6.75 -6.38
CA VAL A 59 -7.26 -6.02 -5.12
C VAL A 59 -6.28 -6.80 -4.26
N LEU A 60 -5.13 -6.19 -3.96
CA LEU A 60 -4.10 -6.76 -3.08
C LEU A 60 -4.03 -5.95 -1.79
N GLU A 61 -4.24 -6.63 -0.67
CA GLU A 61 -4.08 -6.03 0.66
C GLU A 61 -2.66 -6.27 1.17
N ILE A 62 -1.96 -5.19 1.52
CA ILE A 62 -0.72 -5.24 2.30
C ILE A 62 -1.11 -4.90 3.75
N ALA A 63 -1.21 -5.93 4.59
CA ALA A 63 -1.72 -5.83 5.96
C ALA A 63 -0.76 -5.10 6.92
N ASP A 64 -1.20 -4.98 8.17
CA ASP A 64 -0.55 -4.27 9.28
C ASP A 64 -0.37 -2.77 9.00
N GLY A 65 0.84 -2.31 8.71
CA GLY A 65 1.10 -0.89 8.52
C GLY A 65 2.40 -0.63 7.76
N ILE A 66 2.48 0.57 7.17
CA ILE A 66 3.57 1.00 6.29
C ILE A 66 4.96 1.08 6.94
N PHE A 67 5.04 0.92 8.27
CA PHE A 67 6.29 0.83 9.03
C PHE A 67 6.73 -0.63 9.29
N GLN A 68 5.91 -1.61 8.95
CA GLN A 68 6.33 -3.01 9.00
C GLN A 68 7.36 -3.27 7.91
N LYS A 69 8.37 -4.08 8.24
CA LYS A 69 9.52 -4.37 7.38
C LYS A 69 9.08 -4.87 6.01
N GLU A 70 8.16 -5.83 5.97
CA GLU A 70 7.68 -6.46 4.74
C GLU A 70 6.88 -5.48 3.87
N ALA A 71 6.05 -4.64 4.50
CA ALA A 71 5.32 -3.60 3.79
C ALA A 71 6.28 -2.54 3.21
N GLU A 72 7.28 -2.10 3.98
CA GLU A 72 8.30 -1.15 3.50
C GLU A 72 9.12 -1.75 2.35
N MET A 73 9.48 -3.04 2.41
CA MET A 73 10.18 -3.75 1.33
C MET A 73 9.38 -3.74 0.03
N LEU A 74 8.10 -4.10 0.09
CA LEU A 74 7.21 -4.12 -1.08
C LEU A 74 7.01 -2.72 -1.67
N LEU A 75 6.72 -1.73 -0.83
CA LEU A 75 6.46 -0.35 -1.28
C LEU A 75 7.73 0.38 -1.74
N SER A 76 8.92 -0.11 -1.38
CA SER A 76 10.19 0.45 -1.87
C SER A 76 10.63 -0.14 -3.21
N ASN A 77 10.14 -1.32 -3.57
CA ASN A 77 10.52 -2.01 -4.81
C ASN A 77 9.87 -1.37 -6.05
N LEU A 78 10.67 -1.01 -7.05
CA LEU A 78 10.20 -0.31 -8.26
C LEU A 78 9.28 -1.18 -9.13
N ASP A 79 9.55 -2.47 -9.25
CA ASP A 79 8.73 -3.39 -10.07
C ASP A 79 7.36 -3.60 -9.42
N VAL A 80 7.33 -3.78 -8.10
CA VAL A 80 6.08 -3.87 -7.32
C VAL A 80 5.28 -2.58 -7.48
N LYS A 81 5.87 -1.41 -7.25
CA LYS A 81 5.20 -0.12 -7.48
C LYS A 81 4.69 0.03 -8.90
N SER A 82 5.45 -0.42 -9.88
CA SER A 82 5.06 -0.36 -11.29
C SER A 82 3.89 -1.30 -11.64
N SER A 83 3.57 -2.28 -10.80
CA SER A 83 2.37 -3.11 -10.95
C SER A 83 1.11 -2.53 -10.29
N ILE A 84 1.25 -1.52 -9.41
CA ILE A 84 0.14 -0.91 -8.69
C ILE A 84 -0.44 0.23 -9.51
N ASP A 85 -1.70 0.12 -9.90
CA ASP A 85 -2.41 1.18 -10.64
C ASP A 85 -3.04 2.20 -9.70
N TYR A 86 -3.56 1.76 -8.55
CA TYR A 86 -4.19 2.62 -7.56
C TYR A 86 -3.79 2.18 -6.15
N LEU A 87 -3.37 3.14 -5.31
CA LEU A 87 -3.08 2.89 -3.91
C LEU A 87 -4.19 3.43 -3.01
N VAL A 88 -4.88 2.56 -2.29
CA VAL A 88 -5.86 2.95 -1.27
C VAL A 88 -5.22 2.85 0.10
N PHE A 89 -5.24 3.94 0.86
CA PHE A 89 -4.67 3.97 2.21
C PHE A 89 -5.78 3.84 3.27
N SER A 90 -5.75 2.72 3.99
CA SER A 90 -6.66 2.46 5.12
C SER A 90 -6.05 3.01 6.42
N CYS A 91 -6.80 3.83 7.14
CA CYS A 91 -6.27 4.53 8.32
C CYS A 91 -7.31 4.66 9.45
N CYS A 92 -6.83 4.89 10.68
CA CYS A 92 -7.65 4.81 11.89
C CYS A 92 -8.34 6.14 12.25
N ASP A 93 -7.72 7.26 11.93
CA ASP A 93 -8.19 8.60 12.22
C ASP A 93 -7.67 9.65 11.21
N SER A 94 -8.20 10.87 11.26
CA SER A 94 -7.87 11.95 10.33
C SER A 94 -6.40 12.40 10.40
N LEU A 95 -5.76 12.32 11.57
CA LEU A 95 -4.34 12.63 11.71
C LEU A 95 -3.48 11.57 11.01
N SER A 96 -3.79 10.29 11.22
CA SER A 96 -3.12 9.17 10.55
C SER A 96 -3.30 9.21 9.03
N ALA A 97 -4.45 9.70 8.54
CA ALA A 97 -4.69 9.89 7.11
C ALA A 97 -3.71 10.91 6.51
N VAL A 98 -3.60 12.08 7.13
CA VAL A 98 -2.72 13.17 6.65
C VAL A 98 -1.25 12.75 6.72
N ALA A 99 -0.81 12.25 7.88
CA ALA A 99 0.58 11.83 8.07
C ALA A 99 0.94 10.63 7.17
N GLY A 100 -0.02 9.72 6.94
CA GLY A 100 0.16 8.56 6.08
C GLY A 100 0.32 8.92 4.61
N ILE A 101 -0.51 9.83 4.08
CA ILE A 101 -0.35 10.35 2.71
C ILE A 101 1.04 10.96 2.54
N GLU A 102 1.41 11.91 3.42
CA GLU A 102 2.70 12.59 3.34
C GLU A 102 3.87 11.59 3.40
N ARG A 103 3.78 10.61 4.30
CA ARG A 103 4.80 9.56 4.43
C ARG A 103 4.90 8.71 3.16
N ILE A 104 3.77 8.29 2.60
CA ILE A 104 3.73 7.44 1.40
C ILE A 104 4.33 8.18 0.20
N GLU A 105 3.94 9.44 0.00
CA GLU A 105 4.45 10.27 -1.08
C GLU A 105 5.96 10.52 -0.93
N ASN A 106 6.40 10.97 0.24
CA ASN A 106 7.80 11.33 0.46
C ASN A 106 8.75 10.13 0.51
N LYS A 107 8.31 8.98 1.03
CA LYS A 107 9.16 7.79 1.18
C LYS A 107 9.12 6.86 -0.02
N PHE A 108 7.93 6.60 -0.55
CA PHE A 108 7.74 5.59 -1.59
C PHE A 108 7.58 6.21 -2.98
N GLY A 109 7.36 7.53 -3.08
CA GLY A 109 7.12 8.21 -4.35
C GLY A 109 5.81 7.74 -4.99
N MET A 110 4.82 7.36 -4.17
CA MET A 110 3.52 6.87 -4.61
C MET A 110 2.42 7.85 -4.24
N LYS A 111 1.45 8.02 -5.12
CA LYS A 111 0.27 8.84 -4.86
C LYS A 111 -0.86 8.00 -4.27
N VAL A 112 -1.46 8.46 -3.18
CA VAL A 112 -2.66 7.83 -2.63
C VAL A 112 -3.87 8.19 -3.52
N ALA A 113 -4.54 7.18 -4.05
CA ALA A 113 -5.73 7.32 -4.90
C ALA A 113 -7.00 7.56 -4.08
N ALA A 114 -7.10 6.94 -2.90
CA ALA A 114 -8.21 7.15 -1.99
C ALA A 114 -7.83 6.81 -0.55
N ILE A 115 -8.58 7.37 0.40
CA ILE A 115 -8.53 6.99 1.82
C ILE A 115 -9.74 6.11 2.15
N SER A 116 -9.50 5.13 3.01
CA SER A 116 -10.55 4.30 3.61
C SER A 116 -10.23 3.98 5.07
N GLY A 117 -10.95 3.03 5.66
CA GLY A 117 -10.76 2.59 7.04
C GLY A 117 -11.54 3.40 8.09
N PRO A 118 -11.36 3.10 9.39
CA PRO A 118 -12.13 3.71 10.48
C PRO A 118 -12.16 5.24 10.48
N ALA A 119 -11.10 5.90 9.98
CA ALA A 119 -11.04 7.35 9.85
C ALA A 119 -12.20 7.95 9.04
N ALA A 120 -12.72 7.21 8.06
CA ALA A 120 -13.77 7.65 7.15
C ALA A 120 -15.18 7.16 7.53
N ASN A 121 -15.35 6.47 8.67
CA ASN A 121 -16.63 5.88 9.08
C ASN A 121 -17.64 6.90 9.65
N SER A 122 -17.25 8.16 9.86
CA SER A 122 -18.13 9.22 10.37
C SER A 122 -18.11 10.46 9.47
N GLN A 123 -19.21 11.22 9.49
CA GLN A 123 -19.27 12.51 8.77
C GLN A 123 -18.21 13.51 9.25
N LEU A 124 -17.83 13.46 10.53
CA LEU A 124 -16.77 14.33 11.06
C LEU A 124 -15.41 13.92 10.48
N GLY A 125 -15.09 12.62 10.51
CA GLY A 125 -13.84 12.11 9.96
C GLY A 125 -13.68 12.40 8.46
N LEU A 126 -14.74 12.20 7.67
CA LEU A 126 -14.75 12.59 6.25
C LEU A 126 -14.46 14.09 6.05
N LYS A 127 -15.06 14.97 6.86
CA LYS A 127 -14.83 16.42 6.79
C LYS A 127 -13.41 16.81 7.17
N GLU A 128 -12.85 16.16 8.19
CA GLU A 128 -11.47 16.40 8.62
C GLU A 128 -10.49 15.95 7.54
N ILE A 129 -10.65 14.75 6.99
CA ILE A 129 -9.82 14.25 5.89
C ILE A 129 -9.91 15.19 4.68
N ALA A 130 -11.12 15.54 4.23
CA ALA A 130 -11.32 16.42 3.08
C ALA A 130 -10.73 17.82 3.28
N LYS A 131 -10.63 18.30 4.53
CA LYS A 131 -10.02 19.60 4.85
C LYS A 131 -8.51 19.61 4.57
N PHE A 132 -7.83 18.50 4.83
CA PHE A 132 -6.37 18.40 4.74
C PHE A 132 -5.87 17.63 3.51
N SER A 133 -6.73 16.83 2.86
CA SER A 133 -6.41 15.99 1.70
C SER A 133 -7.38 16.27 0.56
N LYS A 134 -7.33 17.49 0.00
CA LYS A 134 -8.35 17.98 -0.94
C LYS A 134 -8.45 17.17 -2.24
N ASP A 135 -7.35 16.55 -2.66
CA ASP A 135 -7.25 15.83 -3.93
C ASP A 135 -7.39 14.31 -3.77
N VAL A 136 -7.62 13.83 -2.54
CA VAL A 136 -7.74 12.38 -2.23
C VAL A 136 -9.12 12.10 -1.66
N PRO A 137 -10.03 11.42 -2.40
CA PRO A 137 -11.35 11.07 -1.90
C PRO A 137 -11.26 10.11 -0.72
N ALA A 138 -12.18 10.23 0.23
CA ALA A 138 -12.30 9.34 1.37
C ALA A 138 -13.62 8.58 1.32
N PHE A 139 -13.56 7.24 1.41
CA PHE A 139 -14.73 6.37 1.32
C PHE A 139 -15.16 5.85 2.69
N ASN A 140 -16.45 5.96 2.97
CA ASN A 140 -17.02 5.44 4.20
C ASN A 140 -17.28 3.93 4.06
N ASN A 141 -16.70 3.10 4.92
CA ASN A 141 -16.86 1.65 4.86
C ASN A 141 -18.27 1.17 5.21
N MET A 142 -19.03 1.99 5.94
CA MET A 142 -20.38 1.67 6.39
C MET A 142 -21.45 2.06 5.36
N ILE A 143 -21.10 2.89 4.37
CA ILE A 143 -22.00 3.39 3.34
C ILE A 143 -21.29 3.26 2.00
N LEU A 144 -21.59 2.17 1.28
CA LEU A 144 -21.01 1.89 -0.03
C LEU A 144 -21.66 2.76 -1.11
N ASP A 145 -20.94 3.81 -1.51
CA ASP A 145 -21.25 4.57 -2.72
C ASP A 145 -20.52 3.95 -3.92
N VAL A 146 -21.14 2.92 -4.49
CA VAL A 146 -20.55 2.12 -5.58
C VAL A 146 -20.26 2.99 -6.81
N GLN A 147 -21.09 3.99 -7.08
CA GLN A 147 -20.91 4.84 -8.26
C GLN A 147 -19.66 5.71 -8.11
N THR A 148 -19.51 6.43 -6.99
CA THR A 148 -18.33 7.27 -6.75
C THR A 148 -17.04 6.45 -6.69
N ILE A 149 -17.10 5.25 -6.10
CA ILE A 149 -15.97 4.31 -6.08
C ILE A 149 -15.60 3.90 -7.51
N ALA A 150 -16.58 3.47 -8.32
CA ALA A 150 -16.33 3.05 -9.69
C ALA A 150 -15.76 4.21 -10.53
N GLU A 151 -16.33 5.41 -10.44
CA GLU A 151 -15.83 6.60 -11.14
C GLU A 151 -14.37 6.89 -10.76
N THR A 152 -14.00 6.76 -9.48
CA THR A 152 -12.62 6.97 -9.00
C THR A 152 -11.62 5.99 -9.61
N PHE A 153 -11.98 4.71 -9.74
CA PHE A 153 -11.10 3.64 -10.22
C PHE A 153 -11.28 3.26 -11.69
N THR A 154 -12.14 3.98 -12.42
CA THR A 154 -12.32 3.84 -13.88
C THR A 154 -11.98 5.12 -14.63
N CYS A 155 -11.91 6.27 -13.94
CA CYS A 155 -11.56 7.53 -14.58
C CYS A 155 -10.08 7.55 -15.01
N SER A 156 -9.86 7.92 -16.27
CA SER A 156 -8.54 8.03 -16.91
C SER A 156 -7.65 9.14 -16.36
N ASP A 157 -8.18 10.01 -15.49
CA ASP A 157 -7.48 11.16 -14.94
C ASP A 157 -6.53 10.81 -13.77
N TYR A 158 -6.65 9.60 -13.20
CA TYR A 158 -5.58 9.07 -12.37
C TYR A 158 -4.42 8.68 -13.27
N LYS A 159 -3.58 9.67 -13.60
CA LYS A 159 -2.30 9.43 -14.22
C LYS A 159 -1.39 8.85 -13.15
N LYS A 160 -1.01 7.59 -13.31
CA LYS A 160 0.19 7.04 -12.70
C LYS A 160 1.34 7.97 -13.09
N GLU A 161 1.74 8.86 -12.19
CA GLU A 161 2.96 9.63 -12.41
C GLU A 161 4.10 8.63 -12.53
N SER A 162 4.96 8.82 -13.53
CA SER A 162 6.16 8.02 -13.70
C SER A 162 6.90 7.96 -12.38
N VAL A 163 7.14 6.74 -11.88
CA VAL A 163 7.78 6.48 -10.58
C VAL A 163 8.95 7.45 -10.41
N HIS A 164 8.78 8.45 -9.53
CA HIS A 164 9.84 9.40 -9.27
C HIS A 164 10.96 8.64 -8.55
N VAL A 165 12.09 8.48 -9.21
CA VAL A 165 13.32 8.01 -8.57
C VAL A 165 13.72 9.11 -7.60
N LEU A 166 13.53 8.86 -6.30
CA LEU A 166 14.07 9.74 -5.27
C LEU A 166 15.61 9.76 -5.45
N PRO A 167 16.25 10.94 -5.47
CA PRO A 167 17.71 11.00 -5.51
C PRO A 167 18.28 10.26 -4.30
N GLU A 168 19.30 9.43 -4.52
CA GLU A 168 19.98 8.69 -3.46
C GLU A 168 20.37 9.64 -2.32
N ALA A 169 20.03 9.25 -1.09
CA ALA A 169 20.41 10.00 0.09
C ALA A 169 21.93 10.11 0.15
N ILE A 170 22.44 11.34 0.25
CA ILE A 170 23.86 11.61 0.47
C ILE A 170 24.25 10.97 1.79
N VAL A 171 25.07 9.93 1.73
CA VAL A 171 25.74 9.36 2.91
C VAL A 171 26.79 10.37 3.34
N GLU A 172 26.58 11.06 4.46
CA GLU A 172 27.65 11.81 5.11
C GLU A 172 28.68 10.80 5.65
N GLU A 173 29.85 10.73 5.02
CA GLU A 173 30.99 9.97 5.55
C GLU A 173 31.46 10.60 6.87
N GLU A 174 31.24 9.91 7.98
CA GLU A 174 31.96 10.17 9.24
C GLU A 174 33.45 9.88 9.04
N THR A 175 34.25 10.91 8.79
CA THR A 175 35.71 10.82 8.92
C THR A 175 36.10 10.64 10.38
N LEU A 176 36.32 9.39 10.79
CA LEU A 176 37.06 8.99 11.99
C LEU A 176 38.52 9.47 11.89
N ASN A 177 38.83 10.63 12.47
CA ASN A 177 40.20 11.08 12.69
C ASN A 177 40.87 10.23 13.79
N THR A 178 41.65 9.23 13.40
CA THR A 178 42.62 8.57 14.28
C THR A 178 43.83 9.48 14.49
N ASN A 179 43.83 10.29 15.55
CA ASN A 179 45.04 10.92 16.05
C ASN A 179 45.86 9.90 16.85
N LEU A 180 46.79 9.22 16.17
CA LEU A 180 47.93 8.58 16.81
C LEU A 180 48.89 9.68 17.28
N SER A 181 48.86 10.01 18.57
CA SER A 181 49.88 10.83 19.22
C SER A 181 51.19 10.04 19.24
N LYS A 182 52.20 10.52 18.53
CA LYS A 182 53.59 10.15 18.73
C LYS A 182 54.04 10.70 20.09
N SER A 183 54.60 9.81 20.89
CA SER A 183 55.41 10.09 22.07
C SER A 183 56.72 10.77 21.67
N ASP A 184 57.02 11.89 22.32
CA ASP A 184 58.38 12.34 22.66
C ASP A 184 58.37 12.69 24.16
#